data_AF-A0AAD4GZ14-F1
#
_entry.id   AF-A0AAD4GZ14-F1
#
_cell.length_a   1.000
_cell.length_b   1.000
_cell.length_c   1.000
_cell.angle_alpha   90.00
_cell.angle_beta   90.00
_cell.angle_gamma   90.00
#
_symmetry.space_group_name_H-M   'P 1'
#
loop_
_entity.id
_entity.type
_entity.pdbx_description
1 polymer ?
#
loop_
_entity_poly.entity_id
_entity_poly.type
_entity_poly.pdbx_seq_one_letter_code
_entity_poly.pdbx_strand_id
1 'polypeptide(L)'
;DTKTHLYRLTVHPDQKYSLQIDGDVKADRVALEDHWDVYAPRKIADPSDKKPADWVDEERIVDESHKKPENYDLIPRTIPDPEATQPEDWDAEADGDWEAPEVGNPEFEDWEPKMMANPAYKGEWKPSEIPNPEFKEDPTLAHYRIGGVGLDLWQVNSGSIFDDIVVTTDKAVADKYLG
;
A
#
# COMPACT_ATOMS: atom_id res chain seq x y z
N ASP A 1 17.71 -23.31 14.46
CA ASP A 1 18.80 -23.35 15.45
C ASP A 1 19.94 -24.17 14.82
N THR A 2 20.81 -24.87 15.55
CA THR A 2 21.82 -25.79 14.97
C THR A 2 21.38 -27.25 14.97
N LYS A 3 20.12 -27.54 15.27
CA LYS A 3 19.56 -28.90 15.30
C LYS A 3 19.10 -29.30 13.91
N THR A 4 18.97 -30.61 13.72
CA THR A 4 18.33 -31.19 12.55
C THR A 4 16.82 -30.92 12.61
N HIS A 5 16.27 -30.50 11.48
CA HIS A 5 14.82 -30.32 11.29
C HIS A 5 14.35 -31.16 10.11
N LEU A 6 13.19 -31.78 10.24
CA LEU A 6 12.56 -32.58 9.20
C LEU A 6 11.50 -31.75 8.47
N TYR A 7 11.58 -31.70 7.15
CA TYR A 7 10.59 -31.03 6.31
C TYR A 7 9.86 -32.05 5.46
N ARG A 8 8.53 -31.97 5.45
CA ARG A 8 7.69 -32.79 4.59
C ARG A 8 6.69 -31.93 3.83
N LEU A 9 6.83 -31.93 2.51
CA LEU A 9 5.83 -31.40 1.59
C LEU A 9 5.04 -32.57 0.98
N THR A 10 3.72 -32.48 1.01
CA THR A 10 2.82 -33.41 0.29
C THR A 10 1.97 -32.59 -0.68
N VAL A 11 2.03 -32.93 -1.97
CA VAL A 11 1.16 -32.35 -3.00
C VAL A 11 0.07 -33.35 -3.33
N HIS A 12 -1.19 -32.92 -3.26
CA HIS A 12 -2.36 -33.77 -3.46
C HIS A 12 -2.92 -33.62 -4.88
N PRO A 13 -3.57 -34.66 -5.43
CA PRO A 13 -4.17 -34.61 -6.77
C PRO A 13 -5.28 -33.55 -6.93
N ASP A 14 -5.90 -33.11 -5.83
CA ASP A 14 -6.92 -32.05 -5.82
C ASP A 14 -6.33 -30.64 -5.74
N GLN A 15 -5.09 -30.45 -6.21
CA GLN A 15 -4.38 -29.17 -6.28
C GLN A 15 -4.21 -28.47 -4.93
N LYS A 16 -3.95 -29.27 -3.91
CA LYS A 16 -3.69 -28.81 -2.55
C LYS A 16 -2.33 -29.29 -2.08
N TYR A 17 -1.78 -28.62 -1.08
CA TYR A 17 -0.57 -29.06 -0.42
C TYR A 17 -0.75 -29.15 1.10
N SER A 18 0.02 -30.04 1.71
CA SER A 18 0.24 -30.06 3.16
C SER A 18 1.73 -29.91 3.43
N LEU A 19 2.09 -29.09 4.43
CA LEU A 19 3.46 -28.86 4.87
C LEU A 19 3.57 -29.21 6.34
N GLN A 20 4.55 -30.04 6.68
CA GLN A 20 4.93 -30.38 8.05
C GLN A 20 6.40 -30.04 8.28
N ILE A 21 6.68 -29.53 9.47
CA ILE A 21 8.05 -29.28 9.95
C ILE A 21 8.14 -29.94 11.32
N ASP A 22 9.06 -30.88 11.49
CA ASP A 22 9.24 -31.67 12.72
C ASP A 22 7.95 -32.39 13.18
N GLY A 23 7.13 -32.84 12.24
CA GLY A 23 5.83 -33.47 12.50
C GLY A 23 4.68 -32.49 12.78
N ASP A 24 4.98 -31.23 13.10
CA ASP A 24 3.97 -30.20 13.25
C ASP A 24 3.36 -29.83 11.90
N VAL A 25 2.04 -29.87 11.82
CA VAL A 25 1.29 -29.40 10.65
C VAL A 25 1.37 -27.87 10.57
N LYS A 26 2.03 -27.36 9.53
CA LYS A 26 2.09 -25.92 9.21
C LYS A 26 1.07 -25.52 8.15
N ALA A 27 0.71 -26.45 7.27
CA ALA A 27 -0.41 -26.33 6.34
C ALA A 27 -1.05 -27.71 6.14
N ASP A 28 -2.37 -27.76 6.07
CA ASP A 28 -3.10 -29.00 5.76
C ASP A 28 -4.10 -28.77 4.63
N ARG A 29 -3.83 -29.43 3.48
CA ARG A 29 -4.65 -29.36 2.28
C ARG A 29 -5.08 -27.94 1.92
N VAL A 30 -4.13 -27.01 1.91
CA VAL A 30 -4.36 -25.64 1.44
C VAL A 30 -4.30 -25.62 -0.09
N ALA A 31 -5.19 -24.88 -0.75
CA ALA A 31 -5.20 -24.81 -2.21
C ALA A 31 -3.93 -24.14 -2.72
N LEU A 32 -3.38 -24.63 -3.83
CA LEU A 32 -2.20 -24.03 -4.45
C LEU A 32 -2.49 -22.58 -4.88
N GLU A 33 -3.70 -22.31 -5.38
CA GLU A 33 -4.11 -20.97 -5.81
C GLU A 33 -4.22 -19.94 -4.68
N ASP A 34 -4.33 -20.37 -3.41
CA ASP A 34 -4.44 -19.45 -2.28
C ASP A 34 -3.10 -18.75 -1.97
N HIS A 35 -1.98 -19.39 -2.32
CA HIS A 35 -0.63 -18.93 -1.96
C HIS A 35 0.32 -18.74 -3.13
N TRP A 36 -0.02 -19.25 -4.33
CA TRP A 36 0.77 -19.08 -5.53
C TRP A 36 -0.07 -18.50 -6.66
N ASP A 37 0.55 -17.59 -7.42
CA ASP A 37 -0.03 -17.00 -8.64
C ASP A 37 0.04 -18.02 -9.79
N VAL A 38 -0.87 -18.99 -9.74
CA VAL A 38 -0.95 -20.12 -10.70
C VAL A 38 -1.97 -19.88 -11.81
N TYR A 39 -2.92 -18.97 -11.59
CA TYR A 39 -3.98 -18.63 -12.53
C TYR A 39 -4.07 -17.11 -12.66
N ALA A 40 -4.47 -16.64 -13.85
CA ALA A 40 -4.91 -15.26 -13.99
C ALA A 40 -6.05 -14.95 -12.99
N PRO A 41 -6.26 -13.69 -12.59
CA PRO A 41 -7.36 -13.34 -11.68
C PRO A 41 -8.71 -13.83 -12.22
N ARG A 42 -9.58 -14.38 -11.37
CA ARG A 42 -10.92 -14.87 -11.79
C ARG A 42 -11.79 -13.76 -12.39
N LYS A 43 -11.61 -12.54 -11.91
CA LYS A 43 -12.31 -11.35 -12.40
C LYS A 43 -11.33 -10.24 -12.70
N ILE A 44 -11.69 -9.39 -13.65
CA ILE A 44 -10.99 -8.16 -14.00
C ILE A 44 -11.98 -6.99 -13.97
N ALA A 45 -11.47 -5.78 -13.80
CA ALA A 45 -12.26 -4.58 -14.01
C ALA A 45 -12.79 -4.55 -15.45
N ASP A 46 -14.07 -4.23 -15.63
CA ASP A 46 -14.67 -4.07 -16.94
C ASP A 46 -14.02 -2.86 -17.66
N PRO A 47 -13.27 -3.07 -18.74
CA PRO A 47 -12.62 -1.97 -19.46
C PRO A 47 -13.63 -1.06 -20.18
N SER A 48 -14.85 -1.56 -20.43
CA SER A 48 -15.94 -0.82 -21.05
C SER A 48 -16.74 0.00 -20.05
N ASP A 49 -16.69 -0.34 -18.76
CA ASP A 49 -17.37 0.41 -17.71
C ASP A 49 -16.69 1.78 -17.51
N LYS A 50 -17.52 2.79 -17.27
CA LYS A 50 -17.11 4.19 -17.15
C LYS A 50 -17.83 4.80 -15.98
N LYS A 51 -17.11 5.64 -15.23
CA LYS A 51 -17.67 6.45 -14.16
C LYS A 51 -18.87 7.23 -14.71
N PRO A 52 -20.07 7.04 -14.14
CA PRO A 52 -21.23 7.82 -14.54
C PRO A 52 -20.99 9.31 -14.31
N ALA A 53 -21.51 10.16 -15.19
CA ALA A 53 -21.31 11.62 -15.09
C ALA A 53 -21.93 12.21 -13.81
N ASP A 54 -22.95 11.55 -13.25
CA ASP A 54 -23.60 11.92 -11.99
C ASP A 54 -22.97 11.25 -10.75
N TRP A 55 -21.87 10.53 -10.91
CA TRP A 55 -21.15 9.91 -9.79
C TRP A 55 -20.17 10.89 -9.17
N VAL A 56 -20.44 11.26 -7.93
CA VAL A 56 -19.61 12.18 -7.16
C VAL A 56 -18.72 11.38 -6.23
N ASP A 57 -17.41 11.38 -6.49
CA ASP A 57 -16.38 10.74 -5.67
C ASP A 57 -15.52 11.75 -4.90
N GLU A 58 -15.78 13.05 -5.01
CA GLU A 58 -15.19 14.04 -4.11
C GLU A 58 -15.88 13.99 -2.75
N GLU A 59 -15.20 13.44 -1.74
CA GLU A 59 -15.71 13.35 -0.36
C GLU A 59 -15.95 14.73 0.26
N ARG A 60 -15.15 15.74 -0.14
CA ARG A 60 -15.22 17.10 0.40
C ARG A 60 -15.29 18.14 -0.70
N ILE A 61 -16.11 19.15 -0.49
CA ILE A 61 -16.29 20.32 -1.36
C ILE A 61 -16.04 21.59 -0.55
N VAL A 62 -15.78 22.70 -1.24
CA VAL A 62 -15.69 24.01 -0.59
C VAL A 62 -17.05 24.38 -0.01
N ASP A 63 -17.04 24.82 1.25
CA ASP A 63 -18.20 25.41 1.90
C ASP A 63 -18.40 26.83 1.38
N GLU A 64 -19.30 26.99 0.41
CA GLU A 64 -19.63 28.30 -0.16
C GLU A 64 -20.25 29.28 0.85
N SER A 65 -20.73 28.78 2.00
CA SER A 65 -21.22 29.63 3.10
C SER A 65 -20.07 30.28 3.88
N HIS A 66 -18.88 29.66 3.87
CA HIS A 66 -17.67 30.24 4.42
C HIS A 66 -17.06 31.20 3.42
N LYS A 67 -17.57 32.43 3.38
CA LYS A 67 -17.08 33.48 2.49
C LYS A 67 -15.88 34.21 3.10
N LYS A 68 -15.02 34.67 2.21
CA LYS A 68 -13.93 35.59 2.54
C LYS A 68 -14.49 36.85 3.20
N PRO A 69 -13.92 37.33 4.33
CA PRO A 69 -14.33 38.57 4.95
C PRO A 69 -14.27 39.73 3.96
N GLU A 70 -15.29 40.59 3.94
CA GLU A 70 -15.40 41.70 2.97
C GLU A 70 -14.21 42.67 3.04
N ASN A 71 -13.61 42.81 4.22
CA ASN A 71 -12.47 43.69 4.47
C ASN A 71 -11.11 43.02 4.29
N TYR A 72 -11.03 41.71 4.00
CA TYR A 72 -9.75 41.00 3.90
C TYR A 72 -8.79 41.65 2.90
N ASP A 73 -9.28 42.02 1.71
CA ASP A 73 -8.45 42.62 0.65
C ASP A 73 -8.02 44.07 0.98
N LEU A 74 -8.61 44.66 2.02
CA LEU A 74 -8.29 46.00 2.50
C LEU A 74 -7.30 45.97 3.67
N ILE A 75 -7.06 44.81 4.29
CA ILE A 75 -6.11 44.66 5.38
C ILE A 75 -4.72 44.42 4.77
N PRO A 76 -3.75 45.32 4.93
CA PRO A 76 -2.41 45.11 4.40
C PRO A 76 -1.70 43.99 5.17
N ARG A 77 -0.87 43.20 4.48
CA ARG A 77 -0.08 42.11 5.10
C ARG A 77 0.98 42.64 6.07
N THR A 78 1.52 43.80 5.77
CA THR A 78 2.52 44.49 6.57
C THR A 78 2.01 45.88 6.93
N ILE A 79 2.40 46.37 8.11
CA ILE A 79 2.17 47.74 8.57
C ILE A 79 3.51 48.31 9.06
N PRO A 80 3.73 49.63 9.03
CA PRO A 80 4.90 50.22 9.67
C PRO A 80 4.94 49.86 11.15
N ASP A 81 6.13 49.53 11.67
CA ASP A 81 6.33 49.15 13.07
C ASP A 81 5.94 50.30 14.01
N PRO A 82 4.86 50.16 14.79
CA PRO A 82 4.40 51.21 15.69
C PRO A 82 5.37 51.46 16.86
N GLU A 83 6.27 50.51 17.15
CA GLU A 83 7.26 50.60 18.22
C GLU A 83 8.61 51.13 17.71
N ALA A 84 8.79 51.25 16.39
CA ALA A 84 10.02 51.80 15.83
C ALA A 84 10.04 53.32 15.97
N THR A 85 11.14 53.84 16.51
CA THR A 85 11.44 55.27 16.54
C THR A 85 12.66 55.58 15.70
N GLN A 86 12.69 56.76 15.10
CA GLN A 86 13.84 57.25 14.36
C GLN A 86 15.10 57.21 15.25
N PRO A 87 16.22 56.65 14.75
CA PRO A 87 17.48 56.62 15.49
C PRO A 87 17.99 58.04 15.80
N GLU A 88 18.64 58.21 16.95
CA GLU A 88 19.19 59.52 17.38
C GLU A 88 20.27 60.06 16.43
N ASP A 89 20.95 59.18 15.69
CA ASP A 89 22.01 59.50 14.72
C ASP A 89 21.50 59.68 13.26
N TRP A 90 20.19 59.79 13.03
CA TRP A 90 19.63 59.95 11.67
C TRP A 90 19.73 61.39 11.15
N ASP A 91 20.26 61.59 9.93
CA ASP A 91 20.38 62.91 9.29
C ASP A 91 19.44 63.03 8.07
N ALA A 92 18.36 63.81 8.21
CA ALA A 92 17.36 63.96 7.14
C ALA A 92 17.89 64.66 5.88
N GLU A 93 18.96 65.47 5.95
CA GLU A 93 19.55 66.10 4.75
C GLU A 93 20.45 65.14 3.97
N ALA A 94 21.06 64.16 4.65
CA ALA A 94 21.96 63.17 4.03
C ALA A 94 21.26 61.84 3.69
N ASP A 95 20.37 61.36 4.56
CA ASP A 95 19.72 60.05 4.50
C ASP A 95 18.27 60.11 3.99
N GLY A 96 17.65 61.29 3.97
CA GLY A 96 16.26 61.52 3.57
C GLY A 96 15.24 61.39 4.70
N ASP A 97 13.94 61.45 4.36
CA ASP A 97 12.86 61.26 5.33
C ASP A 97 12.90 59.82 5.89
N TRP A 98 12.90 59.70 7.21
CA TRP A 98 12.92 58.40 7.88
C TRP A 98 11.58 57.68 7.71
N GLU A 99 11.62 56.42 7.29
CA GLU A 99 10.47 55.53 7.22
C GLU A 99 10.65 54.37 8.23
N ALA A 100 9.62 54.10 9.02
CA ALA A 100 9.63 52.98 9.95
C ALA A 100 9.72 51.64 9.20
N PRO A 101 10.45 50.64 9.72
CA PRO A 101 10.50 49.31 9.14
C PRO A 101 9.10 48.68 9.11
N GLU A 102 8.81 47.88 8.09
CA GLU A 102 7.54 47.15 8.02
C GLU A 102 7.55 45.89 8.91
N VAL A 103 6.48 45.68 9.67
CA VAL A 103 6.21 44.48 10.46
C VAL A 103 4.91 43.81 10.00
N GLY A 104 4.71 42.54 10.33
CA GLY A 104 3.48 41.82 10.00
C GLY A 104 2.26 42.47 10.67
N ASN A 105 1.19 42.67 9.91
CA ASN A 105 -0.05 43.23 10.46
C ASN A 105 -0.77 42.20 11.33
N PRO A 106 -0.94 42.42 12.64
CA PRO A 106 -1.63 41.47 13.51
C PRO A 106 -3.12 41.28 13.16
N GLU A 107 -3.72 42.23 12.44
CA GLU A 107 -5.10 42.13 11.95
C GLU A 107 -5.21 41.34 10.63
N PHE A 108 -4.09 41.05 9.96
CA PHE A 108 -4.08 40.23 8.76
C PHE A 108 -4.03 38.75 9.14
N GLU A 109 -5.14 38.04 8.94
CA GLU A 109 -5.22 36.59 9.10
C GLU A 109 -5.30 35.94 7.71
N ASP A 110 -4.47 34.94 7.42
CA ASP A 110 -4.55 34.19 6.17
C ASP A 110 -5.92 33.47 6.08
N TRP A 111 -6.63 33.71 4.97
CA TRP A 111 -7.93 33.13 4.75
C TRP A 111 -7.85 32.01 3.73
N GLU A 112 -8.37 30.85 4.09
CA GLU A 112 -8.58 29.72 3.19
C GLU A 112 -10.05 29.31 3.21
N PRO A 113 -10.62 28.89 2.06
CA PRO A 113 -11.96 28.35 2.02
C PRO A 113 -12.06 27.10 2.89
N LYS A 114 -13.11 27.00 3.71
CA LYS A 114 -13.34 25.80 4.52
C LYS A 114 -13.89 24.70 3.63
N MET A 115 -13.43 23.47 3.86
CA MET A 115 -13.95 22.28 3.18
C MET A 115 -15.03 21.62 4.04
N MET A 116 -16.19 21.32 3.45
CA MET A 116 -17.27 20.56 4.09
C MET A 116 -17.46 19.19 3.43
N ALA A 117 -18.10 18.26 4.14
CA ALA A 117 -18.48 16.98 3.57
C ALA A 117 -19.45 17.19 2.41
N ASN A 118 -19.21 16.52 1.29
CA ASN A 118 -20.04 16.62 0.10
C ASN A 118 -21.31 15.76 0.27
N PRO A 119 -22.51 16.35 0.39
CA PRO A 119 -23.74 15.58 0.60
C PRO A 119 -24.10 14.68 -0.59
N ALA A 120 -23.54 14.95 -1.77
CA ALA A 120 -23.75 14.16 -2.97
C ALA A 120 -22.73 13.01 -3.13
N TYR A 121 -21.73 12.90 -2.25
CA TYR A 121 -20.68 11.87 -2.32
C TYR A 121 -21.28 10.46 -2.32
N LYS A 122 -20.95 9.69 -3.36
CA LYS A 122 -21.42 8.30 -3.57
C LYS A 122 -20.32 7.26 -3.27
N GLY A 123 -19.15 7.68 -2.81
CA GLY A 123 -17.98 6.82 -2.66
C GLY A 123 -17.01 6.95 -3.83
N GLU A 124 -15.79 6.45 -3.65
CA GLU A 124 -14.85 6.28 -4.76
C GLU A 124 -15.47 5.37 -5.82
N TRP A 125 -15.54 5.86 -7.06
CA TRP A 125 -16.03 5.03 -8.15
C TRP A 125 -15.03 3.91 -8.45
N LYS A 126 -15.54 2.69 -8.58
CA LYS A 126 -14.77 1.54 -9.07
C LYS A 126 -15.53 0.88 -10.21
N PRO A 127 -14.85 0.52 -11.31
CA PRO A 127 -15.49 -0.20 -12.41
C PRO A 127 -16.04 -1.53 -11.90
N SER A 128 -17.14 -1.95 -12.51
CA SER A 128 -17.73 -3.27 -12.27
C SER A 128 -16.73 -4.38 -12.59
N GLU A 129 -16.79 -5.48 -11.85
CA GLU A 129 -15.95 -6.64 -12.14
C GLU A 129 -16.64 -7.59 -13.13
N ILE A 130 -15.92 -8.00 -14.18
CA ILE A 130 -16.36 -9.01 -15.14
C ILE A 130 -15.49 -10.27 -15.05
N PRO A 131 -15.99 -11.45 -15.46
CA PRO A 131 -15.18 -12.65 -15.57
C PRO A 131 -13.97 -12.42 -16.47
N ASN A 132 -12.79 -12.85 -16.03
CA ASN A 132 -11.58 -12.72 -16.82
C ASN A 132 -11.53 -13.82 -17.91
N PRO A 133 -11.54 -13.47 -19.22
CA PRO A 133 -11.47 -14.46 -20.29
C PRO A 133 -10.14 -15.24 -20.31
N GLU A 134 -9.10 -14.70 -19.69
CA GLU A 134 -7.79 -15.36 -19.57
C GLU A 134 -7.73 -16.34 -18.39
N PHE A 135 -8.69 -16.26 -17.44
CA PHE A 135 -8.78 -17.25 -16.37
C PHE A 135 -9.15 -18.61 -16.95
N LYS A 136 -8.25 -19.57 -16.79
CA LYS A 136 -8.44 -20.96 -17.20
C LYS A 136 -7.91 -21.86 -16.11
N GLU A 137 -8.80 -22.64 -15.51
CA GLU A 137 -8.39 -23.67 -14.55
C GLU A 137 -7.61 -24.76 -15.27
N ASP A 138 -6.50 -25.18 -14.67
CA ASP A 138 -5.72 -26.31 -15.13
C ASP A 138 -5.94 -27.48 -14.16
N PRO A 139 -6.79 -28.47 -14.50
CA PRO A 139 -7.02 -29.63 -13.63
C PRO A 139 -5.74 -30.45 -13.40
N THR A 140 -4.69 -30.22 -14.20
CA THR A 140 -3.41 -30.91 -14.14
C THR A 140 -2.30 -30.12 -13.45
N LEU A 141 -2.61 -28.98 -12.82
CA LEU A 141 -1.64 -28.13 -12.14
C LEU A 141 -0.73 -28.87 -11.15
N ALA A 142 -1.25 -29.88 -10.44
CA ALA A 142 -0.49 -30.68 -9.47
C ALA A 142 0.09 -31.99 -10.04
N HIS A 143 -0.14 -32.29 -11.33
CA HIS A 143 0.28 -33.53 -11.96
C HIS A 143 1.63 -33.36 -12.67
N TYR A 144 2.71 -33.78 -12.01
CA TYR A 144 4.05 -33.77 -12.59
C TYR A 144 4.71 -35.15 -12.54
N ARG A 145 5.60 -35.40 -13.50
CA ARG A 145 6.54 -36.52 -13.43
C ARG A 145 7.87 -36.01 -12.90
N ILE A 146 8.31 -36.56 -11.77
CA ILE A 146 9.59 -36.21 -11.16
C ILE A 146 10.62 -37.24 -11.64
N GLY A 147 11.68 -36.76 -12.31
CA GLY A 147 12.76 -37.59 -12.85
C GLY A 147 14.03 -37.61 -12.00
N GLY A 148 14.16 -36.71 -11.03
CA GLY A 148 15.34 -36.60 -10.17
C GLY A 148 15.18 -35.53 -9.11
N VAL A 149 16.10 -35.54 -8.15
CA VAL A 149 16.22 -34.53 -7.09
C VAL A 149 17.57 -33.85 -7.25
N GLY A 150 17.57 -32.52 -7.32
CA GLY A 150 18.77 -31.70 -7.37
C GLY A 150 18.81 -30.74 -6.19
N LEU A 151 20.00 -30.57 -5.62
CA LEU A 151 20.28 -29.54 -4.61
C LEU A 151 21.24 -28.53 -5.24
N ASP A 152 20.69 -27.42 -5.73
CA ASP A 152 21.46 -26.28 -6.23
C ASP A 152 21.25 -25.10 -5.27
N LEU A 153 22.29 -24.74 -4.53
CA LEU A 153 22.23 -23.83 -3.39
C LEU A 153 23.46 -22.95 -3.35
N TRP A 154 23.28 -21.71 -2.91
CA TRP A 154 24.38 -20.80 -2.56
C TRP A 154 24.47 -20.64 -1.05
N GLN A 155 25.68 -20.74 -0.50
CA GLN A 155 25.94 -20.60 0.93
C GLN A 155 27.12 -19.65 1.19
N VAL A 156 26.97 -18.74 2.16
CA VAL A 156 28.09 -17.95 2.71
C VAL A 156 28.91 -18.79 3.68
N ASN A 157 28.22 -19.44 4.61
CA ASN A 157 28.82 -20.31 5.62
C ASN A 157 28.48 -21.76 5.27
N SER A 158 29.51 -22.56 5.04
CA SER A 158 29.38 -24.01 4.89
C SER A 158 28.98 -24.68 6.20
N GLY A 159 28.44 -25.90 6.13
CA GLY A 159 28.18 -26.75 7.29
C GLY A 159 26.77 -27.31 7.37
N SER A 160 25.87 -26.92 6.47
CA SER A 160 24.57 -27.58 6.33
C SER A 160 24.76 -29.02 5.86
N ILE A 161 24.08 -29.94 6.53
CA ILE A 161 24.02 -31.36 6.17
C ILE A 161 22.59 -31.64 5.75
N PHE A 162 22.42 -32.23 4.57
CA PHE A 162 21.15 -32.74 4.08
C PHE A 162 21.22 -34.27 4.09
N ASP A 163 20.24 -34.90 4.71
CA ASP A 163 20.12 -36.35 4.78
C ASP A 163 18.62 -36.74 4.67
N ASP A 164 18.34 -38.02 4.51
CA ASP A 164 16.97 -38.58 4.46
C ASP A 164 16.08 -37.97 3.37
N ILE A 165 16.66 -37.73 2.19
CA ILE A 165 15.92 -37.23 1.02
C ILE A 165 15.05 -38.35 0.45
N VAL A 166 13.75 -38.28 0.75
CA VAL A 166 12.75 -39.27 0.31
C VAL A 166 11.73 -38.61 -0.61
N VAL A 167 11.54 -39.18 -1.79
CA VAL A 167 10.45 -38.82 -2.73
C VAL A 167 9.60 -40.05 -2.97
N THR A 168 8.33 -39.99 -2.58
CA THR A 168 7.41 -41.12 -2.66
C THR A 168 5.97 -40.63 -2.82
N THR A 169 5.13 -41.48 -3.40
CA THR A 169 3.67 -41.32 -3.42
C THR A 169 2.99 -42.10 -2.29
N ASP A 170 3.73 -42.97 -1.60
CA ASP A 170 3.23 -43.78 -0.49
C ASP A 170 3.38 -43.03 0.84
N LYS A 171 2.24 -42.64 1.42
CA LYS A 171 2.17 -41.97 2.72
C LYS A 171 2.87 -42.79 3.81
N ALA A 172 2.70 -44.11 3.83
CA ALA A 172 3.29 -44.97 4.85
C ALA A 172 4.82 -45.05 4.76
N VAL A 173 5.38 -44.90 3.55
CA VAL A 173 6.84 -44.78 3.38
C VAL A 173 7.34 -43.47 3.98
N ALA A 174 6.67 -42.35 3.69
CA ALA A 174 7.04 -41.04 4.23
C ALA A 174 6.83 -40.95 5.75
N ASP A 175 5.77 -41.57 6.28
CA ASP A 175 5.46 -41.54 7.72
C ASP A 175 6.55 -42.17 8.58
N LYS A 176 7.35 -43.11 8.06
CA LYS A 176 8.49 -43.73 8.78
C LYS A 176 9.55 -42.74 9.24
N TYR A 177 9.57 -41.54 8.66
CA TYR A 177 10.56 -40.52 8.96
C TYR A 177 10.05 -39.44 9.92
N LEU A 178 8.75 -39.36 10.19
CA LEU A 178 8.15 -38.32 11.03
C LEU A 178 8.35 -38.52 12.55
N GLY A 179 8.89 -39.67 12.97
CA GLY A 179 9.03 -40.06 14.38
C GLY A 179 8.49 -41.46 14.62
#